data_AF-A0A4Y1XSE9-F1
#
_entry.id   AF-A0A4Y1XSE9-F1
#
_cell.length_a   1.000
_cell.length_b   1.000
_cell.length_c   1.000
_cell.angle_alpha   90.00
_cell.angle_beta   90.00
_cell.angle_gamma   90.00
#
_symmetry.space_group_name_H-M   'P 1'
#
loop_
_entity.id
_entity.type
_entity.pdbx_description
1 polymer ?
#
loop_
_entity_poly.entity_id
_entity_poly.type
_entity_poly.pdbx_seq_one_letter_code
_entity_poly.pdbx_strand_id
1 'polypeptide(L)'
;METHQPREGGGTAAFRELFDRYYAPLCRFAACWFHDRTSAEEIVLDTFTHIWQHAGELRISTSVRAYLFRAVRNRALNRLRDERTDGIPIGKGPEPLFTNPEALQLEADEMLLLIAEAVSQLPDRCREVFRKSREEGLSNAAIANQMRISVKTVEAQITKALRRIRETLLRT
;
A
#
# COMPACT_ATOMS: atom_id res chain seq x y z
N MET A 1 8.55 -23.45 -20.75
CA MET A 1 7.50 -22.91 -21.63
C MET A 1 6.17 -23.32 -21.02
N GLU A 2 5.57 -22.46 -20.21
CA GLU A 2 4.20 -22.66 -19.74
C GLU A 2 3.42 -21.40 -20.12
N THR A 3 2.79 -21.49 -21.28
CA THR A 3 1.85 -20.49 -21.78
C THR A 3 0.58 -20.59 -20.94
N HIS A 4 0.43 -19.70 -19.95
CA HIS A 4 -0.85 -19.49 -19.27
C HIS A 4 -1.87 -19.01 -20.32
N GLN A 5 -2.72 -19.93 -20.76
CA GLN A 5 -3.76 -19.68 -21.74
C GLN A 5 -4.80 -18.68 -21.18
N PRO A 6 -5.32 -17.73 -21.97
CA PRO A 6 -6.25 -16.72 -21.48
C PRO A 6 -7.59 -17.34 -21.09
N ARG A 7 -8.08 -17.05 -19.89
CA ARG A 7 -9.42 -17.44 -19.42
C ARG A 7 -10.49 -16.79 -20.31
N GLU A 8 -11.35 -17.61 -20.91
CA GLU A 8 -12.39 -17.20 -21.85
C GLU A 8 -13.42 -16.23 -21.21
N GLY A 9 -13.76 -15.17 -21.96
CA GLY A 9 -14.97 -14.35 -21.88
C GLY A 9 -15.35 -13.72 -20.52
N GLY A 10 -15.83 -14.53 -19.59
CA GLY A 10 -16.41 -14.08 -18.32
C GLY A 10 -15.37 -13.71 -17.26
N GLY A 11 -14.23 -14.40 -17.21
CA GLY A 11 -13.16 -14.11 -16.25
C GLY A 11 -12.50 -12.75 -16.49
N THR A 12 -12.33 -12.39 -17.76
CA THR A 12 -11.74 -11.10 -18.18
C THR A 12 -12.67 -9.93 -17.87
N ALA A 13 -13.98 -10.09 -18.06
CA ALA A 13 -14.96 -9.05 -17.76
C ALA A 13 -15.08 -8.79 -16.25
N ALA A 14 -15.16 -9.84 -15.44
CA ALA A 14 -15.22 -9.73 -13.98
C ALA A 14 -13.94 -9.11 -13.39
N PHE A 15 -12.77 -9.50 -13.92
CA PHE A 15 -11.50 -8.88 -13.50
C PHE A 15 -11.39 -7.42 -13.91
N ARG A 16 -11.87 -7.06 -15.11
CA ARG A 16 -11.91 -5.66 -15.54
C ARG A 16 -12.80 -4.82 -14.62
N GLU A 17 -14.00 -5.28 -14.30
CA GLU A 17 -14.89 -4.60 -13.35
C GLU A 17 -14.21 -4.42 -11.99
N LEU A 18 -13.52 -5.46 -11.51
CA LEU A 18 -12.75 -5.40 -10.27
C LEU A 18 -11.64 -4.34 -10.33
N PHE A 19 -10.87 -4.34 -11.41
CA PHE A 19 -9.79 -3.40 -11.64
C PHE A 19 -10.32 -1.96 -11.69
N ASP A 20 -11.30 -1.69 -12.54
CA ASP A 20 -11.88 -0.35 -12.73
C ASP A 20 -12.49 0.18 -11.42
N ARG A 21 -13.11 -0.69 -10.61
CA ARG A 21 -13.71 -0.32 -9.32
C ARG A 21 -12.65 0.03 -8.26
N TYR A 22 -11.55 -0.72 -8.19
CA TYR A 22 -10.66 -0.66 -7.03
C TYR A 22 -9.27 -0.08 -7.31
N TYR A 23 -8.84 0.05 -8.57
CA TYR A 23 -7.52 0.58 -8.90
C TYR A 23 -7.27 1.96 -8.27
N ALA A 24 -8.11 2.95 -8.56
CA ALA A 24 -7.91 4.30 -8.06
C ALA A 24 -8.00 4.41 -6.51
N PRO A 25 -8.98 3.79 -5.83
CA PRO A 25 -8.99 3.72 -4.36
C PRO A 25 -7.74 3.06 -3.77
N LEU A 26 -7.26 1.96 -4.35
CA LEU A 26 -6.08 1.25 -3.89
C LEU A 26 -4.80 2.06 -4.14
N CYS A 27 -4.69 2.80 -5.24
CA CYS A 27 -3.54 3.69 -5.49
C CYS A 27 -3.48 4.83 -4.48
N ARG A 28 -4.63 5.44 -4.15
CA ARG A 28 -4.69 6.47 -3.08
C ARG A 28 -4.29 5.92 -1.73
N PHE A 29 -4.76 4.72 -1.42
CA PHE A 29 -4.35 3.99 -0.23
C PHE A 29 -2.84 3.74 -0.25
N ALA A 30 -2.31 3.15 -1.32
CA ALA A 30 -0.89 2.83 -1.51
C ALA A 30 0.03 4.06 -1.40
N ALA A 31 -0.42 5.23 -1.86
CA ALA A 31 0.32 6.50 -1.77
C ALA A 31 0.61 6.94 -0.33
N CYS A 32 -0.07 6.39 0.68
CA CYS A 32 0.28 6.66 2.08
C CYS A 32 1.68 6.15 2.44
N TRP A 33 2.18 5.12 1.75
CA TRP A 33 3.49 4.52 2.00
C TRP A 33 4.59 5.15 1.15
N PHE A 34 4.32 5.45 -0.11
CA PHE A 34 5.33 5.89 -1.09
C PHE A 34 5.31 7.40 -1.33
N HIS A 35 6.49 7.98 -1.61
CA HIS A 35 6.58 9.40 -1.95
C HIS A 35 6.05 9.67 -3.35
N ASP A 36 6.42 8.84 -4.31
CA ASP A 36 6.01 8.97 -5.69
C ASP A 36 4.78 8.11 -6.01
N ARG A 37 3.97 8.63 -6.94
CA ARG A 37 2.75 7.98 -7.39
C ARG A 37 3.03 6.68 -8.14
N THR A 38 4.16 6.61 -8.86
CA THR A 38 4.53 5.44 -9.67
C THR A 38 4.70 4.21 -8.80
N SER A 39 5.42 4.31 -7.69
CA SER A 39 5.60 3.22 -6.72
C SER A 39 4.26 2.74 -6.14
N ALA A 40 3.33 3.65 -5.88
CA ALA A 40 1.98 3.30 -5.42
C ALA A 40 1.20 2.53 -6.50
N GLU A 41 1.25 2.99 -7.75
CA GLU A 41 0.61 2.35 -8.89
C GLU A 41 1.22 0.97 -9.19
N GLU A 42 2.55 0.84 -9.13
CA GLU A 42 3.27 -0.43 -9.29
C GLU A 42 2.80 -1.46 -8.28
N ILE A 43 2.73 -1.11 -6.99
CA ILE A 43 2.26 -2.04 -5.94
C ILE A 43 0.84 -2.53 -6.23
N VAL A 44 -0.04 -1.65 -6.70
CA VAL A 44 -1.42 -2.00 -7.03
C VAL A 44 -1.48 -2.86 -8.29
N LEU A 45 -0.75 -2.52 -9.35
CA LEU A 45 -0.65 -3.30 -10.59
C LEU A 45 -0.09 -4.70 -10.33
N ASP A 46 0.97 -4.80 -9.53
CA ASP A 46 1.54 -6.06 -9.10
C ASP A 46 0.51 -6.90 -8.34
N THR A 47 -0.30 -6.26 -7.48
CA THR A 47 -1.37 -6.91 -6.71
C THR A 47 -2.43 -7.51 -7.63
N PHE A 48 -2.91 -6.73 -8.59
CA PHE A 48 -3.86 -7.21 -9.61
C PHE A 48 -3.25 -8.30 -10.51
N THR A 49 -1.99 -8.16 -10.90
CA THR A 49 -1.27 -9.16 -11.71
C THR A 49 -1.19 -10.50 -10.99
N HIS A 50 -0.84 -10.48 -9.69
CA HIS A 50 -0.82 -11.68 -8.88
C HIS A 50 -2.22 -12.30 -8.74
N ILE A 51 -3.25 -11.49 -8.49
CA ILE A 51 -4.64 -11.98 -8.43
C ILE A 51 -5.05 -12.64 -9.73
N TRP A 52 -4.72 -12.03 -10.88
CA TRP A 52 -5.02 -12.57 -12.19
C TRP A 52 -4.35 -13.94 -12.42
N GLN A 53 -3.06 -14.05 -12.07
CA GLN A 53 -2.28 -15.29 -12.20
C GLN A 53 -2.85 -16.41 -11.32
N HIS A 54 -3.28 -16.09 -10.10
CA HIS A 54 -3.74 -17.05 -9.10
C HIS A 54 -5.27 -17.14 -8.96
N ALA A 55 -6.03 -16.56 -9.89
CA ALA A 55 -7.49 -16.42 -9.78
C ALA A 55 -8.24 -17.75 -9.62
N GLY A 56 -7.69 -18.86 -10.11
CA GLY A 56 -8.32 -20.20 -9.99
C GLY A 56 -8.18 -20.85 -8.62
N GLU A 57 -7.20 -20.40 -7.84
CA GLU A 57 -6.88 -20.93 -6.51
C GLU A 57 -7.34 -19.98 -5.39
N LEU A 58 -7.62 -18.74 -5.76
CA LEU A 58 -8.03 -17.68 -4.86
C LEU A 58 -9.38 -17.98 -4.22
N ARG A 59 -9.37 -18.27 -2.92
CA ARG A 59 -10.58 -18.38 -2.09
C ARG A 59 -10.67 -17.18 -1.15
N ILE A 60 -11.63 -16.30 -1.41
CA ILE A 60 -11.89 -15.12 -0.57
C ILE A 60 -13.03 -15.48 0.38
N SER A 61 -12.72 -15.60 1.68
CA SER A 61 -13.71 -15.83 2.75
C SER A 61 -14.30 -14.53 3.32
N THR A 62 -13.76 -13.38 2.92
CA THR A 62 -14.17 -12.03 3.35
C THR A 62 -14.73 -11.23 2.18
N SER A 63 -14.95 -9.91 2.35
CA SER A 63 -15.27 -9.06 1.21
C SER A 63 -14.05 -8.90 0.29
N VAL A 64 -14.29 -8.95 -1.02
CA VAL A 64 -13.27 -8.73 -2.06
C VAL A 64 -12.53 -7.40 -1.83
N ARG A 65 -13.25 -6.38 -1.35
CA ARG A 65 -12.69 -5.08 -1.01
C ARG A 65 -11.68 -5.19 0.14
N ALA A 66 -12.05 -5.82 1.26
CA ALA A 66 -11.15 -6.00 2.40
C ALA A 66 -9.88 -6.77 2.01
N TYR A 67 -10.05 -7.83 1.21
CA TYR A 67 -8.94 -8.60 0.66
C TYR A 67 -7.96 -7.72 -0.14
N LEU A 68 -8.46 -6.91 -1.08
CA LEU A 68 -7.63 -6.06 -1.93
C LEU A 68 -6.83 -5.02 -1.14
N PHE A 69 -7.47 -4.31 -0.22
CA PHE A 69 -6.80 -3.30 0.60
C PHE A 69 -5.72 -3.93 1.49
N ARG A 70 -5.97 -5.10 2.06
CA ARG A 70 -4.96 -5.83 2.85
C ARG A 70 -3.81 -6.34 2.00
N ALA A 71 -4.09 -6.87 0.81
CA ALA A 71 -3.06 -7.32 -0.13
C ALA A 71 -2.12 -6.17 -0.51
N VAL A 72 -2.67 -5.00 -0.85
CA VAL A 72 -1.89 -3.78 -1.15
C VAL A 72 -1.08 -3.33 0.06
N ARG A 73 -1.67 -3.29 1.26
CA ARG A 73 -0.97 -2.94 2.51
C ARG A 73 0.24 -3.85 2.73
N ASN A 74 0.04 -5.16 2.67
CA ASN A 74 1.08 -6.14 2.93
C ASN A 74 2.22 -6.00 1.91
N ARG A 75 1.89 -5.83 0.62
CA ARG A 75 2.89 -5.66 -0.43
C ARG A 75 3.65 -4.35 -0.29
N ALA A 76 2.98 -3.26 0.07
CA ALA A 76 3.63 -1.99 0.36
C ALA A 76 4.61 -2.09 1.55
N LEU A 77 4.20 -2.76 2.63
CA LEU A 77 5.05 -2.99 3.81
C LEU A 77 6.25 -3.88 3.50
N ASN A 78 6.08 -4.90 2.65
CA ASN A 78 7.18 -5.76 2.21
C ASN A 78 8.18 -4.97 1.38
N ARG A 79 7.72 -4.19 0.39
CA ARG A 79 8.61 -3.34 -0.42
C ARG A 79 9.40 -2.35 0.44
N LEU A 80 8.74 -1.68 1.39
CA LEU A 80 9.41 -0.78 2.33
C LEU A 80 10.41 -1.48 3.27
N ARG A 81 10.24 -2.78 3.53
CA ARG A 81 11.21 -3.58 4.30
C ARG A 81 12.43 -3.90 3.44
N ASP A 82 12.20 -4.26 2.19
CA ASP A 82 13.26 -4.62 1.25
C ASP A 82 14.12 -3.39 0.90
N GLU A 83 13.51 -2.23 0.67
CA GLU A 83 14.21 -0.94 0.45
C GLU A 83 15.03 -0.48 1.67
N ARG A 84 14.71 -0.95 2.89
CA ARG A 84 15.53 -0.68 4.09
C ARG A 84 16.66 -1.68 4.28
N THR A 85 16.66 -2.78 3.53
CA THR A 85 17.61 -3.89 3.62
C THR A 85 18.57 -3.87 2.42
N ASP A 86 18.97 -2.68 1.97
CA ASP A 86 20.13 -2.51 1.08
C ASP A 86 21.39 -2.97 1.82
N GLY A 87 21.67 -4.28 1.76
CA GLY A 87 22.88 -4.87 2.32
C GLY A 87 22.96 -6.40 2.27
N ILE A 88 21.87 -7.16 2.36
CA ILE A 88 21.94 -8.63 2.29
C ILE A 88 20.67 -9.19 1.63
N PRO A 89 20.77 -9.85 0.47
CA PRO A 89 19.62 -10.50 -0.16
C PRO A 89 19.30 -11.80 0.58
N ILE A 90 18.52 -11.70 1.66
CA ILE A 90 17.97 -12.91 2.31
C ILE A 90 16.62 -13.21 1.68
N GLY A 91 16.64 -14.15 0.74
CA GLY A 91 15.52 -15.02 0.39
C GLY A 91 14.32 -14.35 -0.26
N LYS A 92 14.28 -14.35 -1.60
CA LYS A 92 13.03 -14.28 -2.38
C LYS A 92 12.20 -15.55 -2.12
N GLY A 93 11.50 -15.59 -1.00
CA GLY A 93 10.39 -16.53 -0.79
C GLY A 93 9.08 -15.82 -1.09
N PRO A 94 8.11 -16.44 -1.78
CA PRO A 94 6.75 -15.96 -1.79
C PRO A 94 6.17 -16.16 -0.38
N GLU A 95 6.38 -15.19 0.53
CA GLU A 95 5.63 -15.19 1.77
C GLU A 95 4.15 -14.92 1.43
N PRO A 96 3.23 -15.72 1.99
CA PRO A 96 1.96 -15.95 1.36
C PRO A 96 1.10 -14.71 1.50
N LEU A 97 0.66 -14.17 0.36
CA LEU A 97 -0.50 -13.27 0.25
C LEU A 97 -1.78 -13.87 0.87
N PHE A 98 -1.71 -15.13 1.33
CA PHE A 98 -2.77 -15.99 1.85
C PHE A 98 -2.53 -16.50 3.29
N THR A 99 -1.87 -15.76 4.18
CA THR A 99 -1.83 -16.21 5.58
C THR A 99 -3.18 -16.00 6.29
N ASN A 100 -3.89 -17.12 6.42
CA ASN A 100 -5.06 -17.46 7.23
C ASN A 100 -6.36 -16.61 7.06
N PRO A 101 -7.37 -17.13 6.34
CA PRO A 101 -8.79 -16.69 6.30
C PRO A 101 -9.42 -16.31 7.65
N GLU A 102 -8.93 -16.85 8.76
CA GLU A 102 -9.56 -16.72 10.09
C GLU A 102 -9.05 -15.53 10.91
N ALA A 103 -7.97 -14.83 10.49
CA ALA A 103 -7.42 -13.65 11.17
C ALA A 103 -7.79 -12.32 10.47
N LEU A 104 -8.97 -12.25 9.83
CA LEU A 104 -9.29 -11.34 8.73
C LEU A 104 -10.56 -10.50 8.92
N GLN A 105 -10.77 -9.91 10.09
CA GLN A 105 -11.95 -9.08 10.35
C GLN A 105 -11.61 -7.59 10.42
N LEU A 106 -11.17 -7.01 9.30
CA LEU A 106 -11.16 -5.55 9.17
C LEU A 106 -11.65 -5.17 7.78
N GLU A 107 -12.73 -4.41 7.70
CA GLU A 107 -13.31 -3.96 6.44
C GLU A 107 -12.46 -2.84 5.83
N ALA A 108 -12.50 -2.70 4.50
CA ALA A 108 -11.67 -1.71 3.82
C ALA A 108 -12.02 -0.26 4.16
N ASP A 109 -13.29 0.01 4.49
CA ASP A 109 -13.70 1.32 4.99
C ASP A 109 -13.08 1.60 6.36
N GLU A 110 -13.04 0.59 7.23
CA GLU A 110 -12.33 0.68 8.52
C GLU A 110 -10.83 0.88 8.31
N MET A 111 -10.21 0.24 7.31
CA MET A 111 -8.79 0.47 6.98
C MET A 111 -8.50 1.89 6.52
N LEU A 112 -9.35 2.47 5.67
CA LEU A 112 -9.20 3.87 5.24
C LEU A 112 -9.43 4.84 6.39
N LEU A 113 -10.43 4.57 7.24
CA LEU A 113 -10.69 5.34 8.45
C LEU A 113 -9.52 5.28 9.43
N LEU A 114 -8.91 4.10 9.63
CA LEU A 114 -7.74 3.94 10.48
C LEU A 114 -6.52 4.69 9.94
N ILE A 115 -6.33 4.77 8.63
CA ILE A 115 -5.27 5.60 8.05
C ILE A 115 -5.55 7.07 8.29
N ALA A 116 -6.77 7.53 8.01
CA ALA A 116 -7.16 8.92 8.25
C ALA A 116 -6.97 9.30 9.72
N GLU A 117 -7.35 8.41 10.63
CA GLU A 117 -7.16 8.59 12.07
C GLU A 117 -5.68 8.54 12.48
N ALA A 118 -4.90 7.61 11.93
CA ALA A 118 -3.47 7.57 12.20
C ALA A 118 -2.75 8.85 11.75
N VAL A 119 -3.16 9.43 10.61
CA VAL A 119 -2.71 10.74 10.12
C VAL A 119 -3.21 11.86 11.04
N SER A 120 -4.45 11.76 11.54
CA SER A 120 -5.05 12.73 12.48
C SER A 120 -4.36 12.77 13.85
N GLN A 121 -3.67 11.69 14.24
CA GLN A 121 -2.92 11.59 15.50
C GLN A 121 -1.43 11.94 15.37
N LEU A 122 -0.97 12.30 14.16
CA LEU A 122 0.40 12.76 13.97
C LEU A 122 0.62 14.13 14.64
N PRO A 123 1.78 14.37 15.28
CA PRO A 123 2.13 15.70 15.76
C PRO A 123 2.07 16.71 14.60
N ASP A 124 1.66 17.95 14.86
CA ASP A 124 1.34 18.94 13.82
C ASP A 124 2.41 19.05 12.74
N ARG A 125 3.69 19.13 13.15
CA ARG A 125 4.82 19.18 12.22
C ARG A 125 5.03 17.91 11.40
N CYS A 126 4.80 16.73 11.98
CA CYS A 126 4.86 15.47 11.22
C CYS A 126 3.73 15.42 10.19
N ARG A 127 2.53 15.85 10.59
CA ARG A 127 1.33 15.82 9.77
C ARG A 127 1.43 16.79 8.59
N GLU A 128 1.91 18.00 8.84
CA GLU A 128 2.14 19.03 7.83
C GLU A 128 3.14 18.53 6.78
N VAL A 129 4.29 18.01 7.21
CA VAL A 129 5.29 17.42 6.30
C VAL A 129 4.72 16.24 5.52
N PHE A 130 3.97 15.35 6.16
CA PHE A 130 3.38 14.18 5.51
C PHE A 130 2.38 14.59 4.42
N ARG A 131 1.47 15.52 4.71
CA ARG A 131 0.48 16.01 3.72
C ARG A 131 1.15 16.72 2.55
N LYS A 132 2.13 17.58 2.82
CA LYS A 132 2.92 18.22 1.76
C LYS A 132 3.60 17.22 0.84
N SER A 133 4.10 16.14 1.41
CA SER A 133 4.74 15.09 0.63
C SER A 133 3.73 14.24 -0.16
N ARG A 134 2.62 13.82 0.47
CA ARG A 134 1.70 12.80 -0.09
C ARG A 134 0.52 13.37 -0.85
N GLU A 135 -0.01 14.50 -0.39
CA GLU A 135 -1.18 15.16 -0.98
C GLU A 135 -0.75 16.22 -2.00
N GLU A 136 0.26 17.04 -1.65
CA GLU A 136 0.77 18.11 -2.54
C GLU A 136 1.89 17.62 -3.48
N GLY A 137 2.42 16.39 -3.27
CA GLY A 137 3.47 15.80 -4.12
C GLY A 137 4.83 16.52 -4.06
N LEU A 138 5.08 17.31 -3.02
CA LEU A 138 6.30 18.10 -2.91
C LEU A 138 7.53 17.23 -2.59
N SER A 139 8.67 17.58 -3.18
CA SER A 139 9.96 16.97 -2.84
C SER A 139 10.42 17.38 -1.44
N ASN A 140 11.26 16.58 -0.79
CA ASN A 140 11.79 16.92 0.54
C ASN A 140 12.49 18.29 0.57
N ALA A 141 13.15 18.66 -0.54
CA ALA A 141 13.79 19.98 -0.70
C ALA A 141 12.76 21.12 -0.78
N ALA A 142 11.67 20.95 -1.53
CA ALA A 142 10.60 21.94 -1.62
C ALA A 142 9.92 22.15 -0.25
N ILE A 143 9.65 21.06 0.48
CA ILE A 143 9.09 21.09 1.83
C ILE A 143 10.04 21.80 2.80
N ALA A 144 11.33 21.47 2.75
CA ALA A 144 12.36 22.10 3.59
C ALA A 144 12.41 23.63 3.38
N ASN A 145 12.38 24.06 2.12
CA ASN A 145 12.34 25.49 1.76
C ASN A 145 11.06 26.16 2.25
N GLN A 146 9.89 25.57 2.02
CA GLN A 146 8.60 26.14 2.41
C GLN A 146 8.46 26.25 3.93
N MET A 147 8.93 25.24 4.67
CA MET A 147 8.83 25.17 6.13
C MET A 147 10.02 25.80 6.86
N ARG A 148 11.05 26.27 6.14
CA ARG A 148 12.29 26.83 6.68
C ARG A 148 12.99 25.89 7.68
N ILE A 149 13.12 24.61 7.31
CA ILE A 149 13.81 23.57 8.07
C ILE A 149 14.81 22.84 7.17
N SER A 150 15.69 22.00 7.75
CA SER A 150 16.62 21.20 6.94
C SER A 150 15.89 20.04 6.23
N VAL A 151 16.41 19.62 5.07
CA VAL A 151 15.94 18.41 4.35
C VAL A 151 16.00 17.18 5.27
N LYS A 152 17.05 17.05 6.07
CA LYS A 152 17.19 15.97 7.07
C LYS A 152 16.08 16.01 8.12
N THR A 153 15.63 17.20 8.51
CA THR A 153 14.47 17.34 9.40
C THR A 153 13.20 16.85 8.71
N VAL A 154 12.97 17.18 7.43
CA VAL A 154 11.83 16.69 6.64
C VAL A 154 11.83 15.16 6.59
N GLU A 155 12.96 14.53 6.24
CA GLU A 155 13.11 13.07 6.19
C GLU A 155 12.81 12.42 7.54
N ALA A 156 13.29 13.00 8.64
CA ALA A 156 13.00 12.52 9.98
C ALA A 156 11.50 12.62 10.32
N GLN A 157 10.83 13.71 9.92
CA GLN A 157 9.39 13.88 10.12
C GLN A 157 8.57 12.89 9.29
N ILE A 158 8.93 12.65 8.02
CA ILE A 158 8.30 11.62 7.16
C ILE A 158 8.49 10.24 7.79
N THR A 159 9.70 9.90 8.20
CA THR A 159 10.02 8.61 8.81
C THR A 159 9.18 8.39 10.08
N LYS A 160 9.06 9.42 10.92
CA LYS A 160 8.24 9.38 12.14
C LYS A 160 6.75 9.25 11.82
N ALA A 161 6.25 9.94 10.80
CA ALA A 161 4.87 9.83 10.34
C ALA A 161 4.54 8.41 9.86
N LEU A 162 5.35 7.87 8.94
CA LEU A 162 5.17 6.51 8.40
C LEU A 162 5.24 5.44 9.49
N ARG A 163 6.15 5.61 10.46
CA ARG A 163 6.25 4.69 11.60
C ARG A 163 4.97 4.67 12.44
N ARG A 164 4.41 5.84 12.78
CA ARG A 164 3.17 5.94 13.56
C ARG A 164 1.96 5.37 12.82
N ILE A 165 1.86 5.67 11.52
CA ILE A 165 0.80 5.09 10.67
C ILE A 165 0.91 3.57 10.68
N ARG A 166 2.11 3.03 10.46
CA ARG A 166 2.35 1.59 10.53
C ARG A 166 2.00 0.98 11.89
N GLU A 167 2.44 1.59 12.99
CA GLU A 167 2.15 1.09 14.34
C GLU A 167 0.65 1.06 14.64
N THR A 168 -0.11 2.04 14.14
CA THR A 168 -1.58 2.08 14.29
C THR A 168 -2.24 0.94 13.51
N LEU A 169 -1.80 0.72 12.27
CA LEU A 169 -2.35 -0.33 11.39
C LEU A 169 -1.92 -1.76 11.74
N LEU A 170 -0.93 -1.94 12.62
CA LEU A 170 -0.48 -3.25 13.11
C LEU A 170 -1.07 -3.62 14.48
N ARG A 171 -1.67 -2.66 15.20
CA ARG A 171 -2.32 -2.89 16.50
C ARG A 171 -3.77 -3.38 16.35
N THR A 172 -4.29 -3.38 15.12
CA THR A 172 -5.63 -3.85 14.73
C THR A 172 -5.51 -5.17 14.01
#